data_AF-A0A834IYX1-F1
#
_entry.id   AF-A0A834IYX1-F1
#
_cell.length_a   1.000
_cell.length_b   1.000
_cell.length_c   1.000
_cell.angle_alpha   90.00
_cell.angle_beta   90.00
_cell.angle_gamma   90.00
#
_symmetry.space_group_name_H-M   'P 1'
#
loop_
_entity.id
_entity.type
_entity.pdbx_description
1 polymer ?
#
loop_
_entity_poly.entity_id
_entity_poly.type
_entity_poly.pdbx_seq_one_letter_code
_entity_poly.pdbx_strand_id
1 'polypeptide(L)'
;MENPEHYSAYLYFPAQTTEVVPQDCWGASPASSYDSLSDESFQQAPSPGRSGGRGRVSPQVLRRRRLAANARERRRMQNLNQAFDRLRTFLPQLGQDRQLSKFETLQMAQTYISALYDLLDQTPSR
;
A
#
# COMPACT_ATOMS: atom_id res chain seq x y z
N MET A 1 -22.05 -21.20 49.23
CA MET A 1 -22.33 -19.81 48.82
C MET A 1 -21.40 -18.95 49.64
N GLU A 2 -20.61 -18.15 48.93
CA GLU A 2 -19.64 -17.14 49.40
C GLU A 2 -18.42 -17.66 50.19
N ASN A 3 -17.25 -17.61 49.55
CA ASN A 3 -15.98 -17.48 50.24
C ASN A 3 -15.28 -16.21 49.68
N PRO A 4 -15.05 -15.17 50.50
CA PRO A 4 -14.60 -13.85 50.08
C PRO A 4 -13.11 -13.65 50.35
N GLU A 5 -12.22 -13.95 49.41
CA GLU A 5 -10.80 -13.59 49.53
C GLU A 5 -10.24 -13.26 48.14
N HIS A 6 -10.54 -12.05 47.68
CA HIS A 6 -10.00 -11.47 46.45
C HIS A 6 -9.08 -10.30 46.79
N TYR A 7 -8.04 -10.50 47.61
CA TYR A 7 -7.02 -9.45 47.83
C TYR A 7 -5.69 -9.95 48.43
N SER A 8 -5.01 -10.93 47.85
CA SER A 8 -3.58 -11.13 48.18
C SER A 8 -2.87 -12.06 47.20
N ALA A 9 -2.29 -11.51 46.12
CA ALA A 9 -1.17 -12.12 45.41
C ALA A 9 -0.54 -11.12 44.42
N TYR A 10 -0.16 -9.94 44.90
CA TYR A 10 0.95 -9.21 44.27
C TYR A 10 2.23 -9.96 44.64
N LEU A 11 2.55 -11.01 43.88
CA LEU A 11 3.81 -11.71 44.03
C LEU A 11 4.52 -11.82 42.68
N TYR A 12 5.65 -11.11 42.65
CA TYR A 12 6.88 -11.41 41.94
C TYR A 12 6.96 -11.04 40.45
N PHE A 13 7.60 -9.89 40.21
CA PHE A 13 8.39 -9.63 39.01
C PHE A 13 9.74 -10.36 39.16
N PRO A 14 10.12 -11.29 38.27
CA PRO A 14 11.51 -11.58 38.02
C PRO A 14 12.01 -10.79 36.80
N ALA A 15 13.25 -10.37 36.92
CA ALA A 15 13.97 -9.46 36.04
C ALA A 15 14.27 -10.03 34.64
N GLN A 16 14.25 -9.11 33.68
CA GLN A 16 15.08 -9.02 32.45
C GLN A 16 15.68 -10.32 31.90
N THR A 17 15.12 -10.79 30.78
CA THR A 17 15.85 -11.61 29.80
C THR A 17 16.32 -10.73 28.65
N THR A 18 17.64 -10.62 28.52
CA THR A 18 18.31 -10.06 27.33
C THR A 18 18.15 -11.03 26.17
N GLU A 19 17.26 -10.73 25.23
CA GLU A 19 17.29 -11.32 23.88
C GLU A 19 17.98 -10.31 22.96
N VAL A 20 19.16 -10.70 22.49
CA VAL A 20 19.98 -9.97 21.52
C VAL A 20 19.22 -9.94 20.19
N VAL A 21 18.76 -8.77 19.78
CA VAL A 21 18.25 -8.51 18.43
C VAL A 21 19.45 -8.37 17.50
N PRO A 22 19.60 -9.19 16.44
CA PRO A 22 20.59 -8.90 15.42
C PRO A 22 20.21 -7.60 14.68
N GLN A 23 20.95 -6.54 14.95
CA GLN A 23 21.12 -5.41 14.05
C GLN A 23 21.70 -5.96 12.75
N ASP A 24 20.95 -5.86 11.65
CA ASP A 24 21.41 -5.80 10.25
C ASP A 24 20.42 -6.53 9.32
N CYS A 25 19.30 -5.89 8.97
CA CYS A 25 18.51 -6.22 7.76
C CYS A 25 17.72 -5.00 7.24
N TRP A 26 18.01 -3.80 7.74
CA TRP A 26 17.45 -2.55 7.21
C TRP A 26 18.56 -1.78 6.50
N GLY A 27 18.81 -2.13 5.24
CA GLY A 27 19.66 -1.31 4.38
C GLY A 27 20.34 -2.10 3.27
N ALA A 28 19.77 -2.04 2.07
CA ALA A 28 20.48 -1.60 0.87
C ALA A 28 19.72 -1.97 -0.42
N SER A 29 19.25 -0.95 -1.12
CA SER A 29 19.36 -0.80 -2.57
C SER A 29 19.19 0.70 -2.87
N PRO A 30 19.82 1.30 -3.90
CA PRO A 30 20.26 0.66 -5.15
C PRO A 30 21.66 1.09 -5.65
N ALA A 31 22.20 0.35 -6.62
CA ALA A 31 23.14 0.91 -7.59
C ALA A 31 22.71 0.48 -9.00
N SER A 32 22.72 1.46 -9.90
CA SER A 32 22.17 1.43 -11.26
C SER A 32 23.21 1.03 -12.31
N SER A 33 22.77 0.22 -13.28
CA SER A 33 23.13 0.20 -14.71
C SER A 33 24.58 -0.09 -15.15
N TYR A 34 24.82 -1.24 -15.78
CA TYR A 34 24.87 -1.37 -17.26
C TYR A 34 24.89 -2.85 -17.71
N ASP A 35 24.54 -3.02 -18.98
CA ASP A 35 24.36 -4.22 -19.79
C ASP A 35 25.48 -5.28 -19.73
N SER A 36 25.09 -6.56 -19.67
CA SER A 36 25.85 -7.68 -20.23
C SER A 36 24.93 -8.89 -20.37
N LEU A 37 24.54 -9.14 -21.62
CA LEU A 37 23.92 -10.38 -22.08
C LEU A 37 24.86 -11.55 -21.84
N SER A 38 24.52 -12.41 -20.89
CA SER A 38 25.06 -13.76 -20.82
C SER A 38 23.90 -14.74 -20.62
N ASP A 39 23.68 -15.48 -21.71
CA ASP A 39 22.88 -16.68 -21.87
C ASP A 39 23.11 -17.65 -20.70
N GLU A 40 22.10 -17.81 -19.85
CA GLU A 40 22.04 -18.90 -18.88
C GLU A 40 20.61 -19.44 -18.83
N SER A 41 20.38 -20.46 -19.64
CA SER A 41 19.68 -21.68 -19.21
C SER A 41 18.24 -21.48 -18.69
N PHE A 42 17.28 -21.42 -19.62
CA PHE A 42 15.86 -21.64 -19.34
C PHE A 42 15.66 -23.02 -18.68
N GLN A 43 15.64 -23.07 -17.35
CA GLN A 43 15.13 -24.23 -16.63
C GLN A 43 13.63 -24.30 -16.86
N GLN A 44 13.26 -25.21 -17.75
CA GLN A 44 11.93 -25.57 -18.17
C GLN A 44 11.05 -25.83 -16.94
N ALA A 45 10.06 -24.97 -16.72
CA ALA A 45 9.02 -25.21 -15.71
C ALA A 45 8.21 -26.46 -16.12
N PRO A 46 7.93 -27.40 -15.20
CA PRO A 46 7.14 -28.57 -15.54
C PRO A 46 5.73 -28.14 -15.91
N SER A 47 5.28 -28.55 -17.10
CA SER A 47 3.92 -28.32 -17.58
C SER A 47 2.91 -28.96 -16.61
N PRO A 48 1.86 -28.26 -16.15
CA PRO A 48 0.86 -28.89 -15.32
C PRO A 48 0.02 -29.80 -16.22
N GLY A 49 0.24 -31.11 -16.08
CA GLY A 49 -0.60 -32.14 -16.65
C GLY A 49 -2.07 -31.86 -16.35
N ARG A 50 -2.90 -32.07 -17.38
CA ARG A 50 -4.36 -32.06 -17.28
C ARG A 50 -4.77 -33.21 -16.37
N SER A 51 -5.04 -32.91 -15.10
CA SER A 51 -5.76 -33.83 -14.22
C SER A 51 -6.96 -33.08 -13.67
N GLY A 52 -8.07 -33.25 -14.38
CA GLY A 52 -9.39 -32.92 -13.91
C GLY A 52 -9.67 -33.70 -12.63
N GLY A 53 -9.63 -32.99 -11.52
CA GLY A 53 -10.09 -33.46 -10.23
C GLY A 53 -10.46 -32.22 -9.45
N ARG A 54 -11.68 -32.18 -8.90
CA ARG A 54 -12.08 -31.17 -7.91
C ARG A 54 -11.29 -31.43 -6.61
N GLY A 55 -9.97 -31.32 -6.68
CA GLY A 55 -9.05 -31.47 -5.57
C GLY A 55 -9.04 -30.18 -4.77
N ARG A 56 -9.32 -30.29 -3.46
CA ARG A 56 -9.16 -29.17 -2.52
C ARG A 56 -7.81 -28.50 -2.75
N VAL A 57 -7.84 -27.22 -3.13
CA VAL A 57 -6.63 -26.41 -3.29
C VAL A 57 -5.89 -26.40 -1.95
N SER A 58 -4.58 -26.70 -1.95
CA SER A 58 -3.82 -26.75 -0.70
C SER A 58 -3.82 -25.38 0.00
N PRO A 59 -3.81 -25.34 1.34
CA PRO A 59 -3.80 -24.07 2.09
C PRO A 59 -2.63 -23.15 1.69
N GLN A 60 -1.49 -23.72 1.33
CA GLN A 60 -0.32 -22.96 0.86
C GLN A 60 -0.58 -22.27 -0.49
N VAL A 61 -1.22 -22.97 -1.44
CA VAL A 61 -1.58 -22.38 -2.74
C VAL A 61 -2.62 -21.27 -2.56
N LEU A 62 -3.62 -21.46 -1.69
CA LEU A 62 -4.59 -20.41 -1.35
C LEU A 62 -3.90 -19.18 -0.74
N ARG A 63 -2.95 -19.38 0.18
CA ARG A 63 -2.16 -18.29 0.77
C ARG A 63 -1.37 -17.52 -0.29
N ARG A 64 -0.69 -18.21 -1.20
CA ARG A 64 0.05 -17.58 -2.32
C ARG A 64 -0.88 -16.78 -3.24
N ARG A 65 -2.04 -17.33 -3.61
CA ARG A 65 -3.07 -16.63 -4.42
C ARG A 65 -3.56 -15.36 -3.72
N ARG A 66 -3.83 -15.44 -2.42
CA ARG A 66 -4.25 -14.28 -1.62
C ARG A 66 -3.16 -13.20 -1.58
N LEU A 67 -1.90 -13.57 -1.38
CA LEU A 67 -0.78 -12.61 -1.38
C LEU A 67 -0.64 -11.91 -2.75
N ALA A 68 -0.71 -12.66 -3.84
CA ALA A 68 -0.69 -12.12 -5.19
C ALA A 68 -1.86 -11.18 -5.45
N ALA A 69 -3.08 -11.53 -4.99
CA ALA A 69 -4.25 -10.65 -5.10
C ALA A 69 -4.07 -9.33 -4.32
N ASN A 70 -3.59 -9.40 -3.08
CA ASN A 70 -3.29 -8.20 -2.29
C ASN A 70 -2.22 -7.31 -2.94
N ALA A 71 -1.18 -7.91 -3.52
CA ALA A 71 -0.16 -7.16 -4.23
C ALA A 71 -0.72 -6.40 -5.45
N ARG A 72 -1.64 -7.03 -6.20
CA ARG A 72 -2.34 -6.37 -7.31
C ARG A 72 -3.22 -5.22 -6.84
N GLU A 73 -3.98 -5.41 -5.76
CA GLU A 73 -4.84 -4.33 -5.25
C GLU A 73 -4.02 -3.15 -4.73
N ARG A 74 -2.88 -3.41 -4.08
CA ARG A 74 -1.95 -2.32 -3.69
C ARG A 74 -1.48 -1.52 -4.90
N ARG A 75 -1.09 -2.18 -6.00
CA ARG A 75 -0.70 -1.48 -7.24
C ARG A 75 -1.85 -0.68 -7.84
N ARG A 76 -3.06 -1.26 -7.88
CA ARG A 76 -4.27 -0.56 -8.33
C ARG A 76 -4.50 0.71 -7.51
N MET A 77 -4.38 0.62 -6.18
CA MET A 77 -4.59 1.75 -5.28
C MET A 77 -3.46 2.79 -5.38
N GLN A 78 -2.21 2.38 -5.59
CA GLN A 78 -1.09 3.27 -5.86
C GLN A 78 -1.35 4.11 -7.12
N ASN A 79 -1.81 3.49 -8.21
CA ASN A 79 -2.15 4.22 -9.44
C ASN A 79 -3.28 5.23 -9.21
N LEU A 80 -4.31 4.87 -8.42
CA LEU A 80 -5.37 5.79 -8.04
C LEU A 80 -4.82 6.98 -7.25
N ASN A 81 -3.97 6.73 -6.25
CA ASN A 81 -3.40 7.79 -5.43
C ASN A 81 -2.50 8.71 -6.26
N GLN A 82 -1.72 8.18 -7.21
CA GLN A 82 -0.94 9.00 -8.15
C GLN A 82 -1.83 9.91 -9.00
N ALA A 83 -3.02 9.45 -9.40
CA ALA A 83 -3.97 10.30 -10.11
C ALA A 83 -4.51 11.44 -9.23
N PHE A 84 -4.76 11.17 -7.93
CA PHE A 84 -5.10 12.22 -6.96
C PHE A 84 -3.96 13.22 -6.78
N ASP A 85 -2.71 12.76 -6.70
CA ASP A 85 -1.54 13.64 -6.59
C ASP A 85 -1.41 14.56 -7.81
N ARG A 86 -1.58 14.01 -9.02
CA ARG A 86 -1.61 14.80 -10.26
C ARG A 86 -2.77 15.79 -10.27
N LEU A 87 -3.96 15.39 -9.81
CA LEU A 87 -5.08 16.32 -9.74
C LEU A 87 -4.74 17.52 -8.85
N ARG A 88 -4.11 17.28 -7.69
CA ARG A 88 -3.68 18.35 -6.77
C ARG A 88 -2.72 19.36 -7.38
N THR A 89 -1.90 18.98 -8.38
CA THR A 89 -0.98 19.93 -9.02
C THR A 89 -1.69 20.97 -9.88
N PHE A 90 -2.92 20.70 -10.32
CA PHE A 90 -3.75 21.64 -11.09
C PHE A 90 -4.64 22.52 -10.22
N LEU A 91 -4.68 22.25 -8.92
CA LEU A 91 -5.56 22.97 -8.02
C LEU A 91 -4.85 24.16 -7.38
N PRO A 92 -5.56 25.28 -7.14
CA PRO A 92 -5.00 26.42 -6.46
C PRO A 92 -4.54 26.04 -5.04
N GLN A 93 -3.26 26.26 -4.74
CA GLN A 93 -2.67 25.92 -3.45
C GLN A 93 -3.01 27.01 -2.42
N LEU A 94 -3.74 26.63 -1.36
CA LEU A 94 -4.14 27.53 -0.30
C LEU A 94 -3.02 27.72 0.74
N GLY A 95 -1.82 28.12 0.30
CA GLY A 95 -0.71 28.60 1.14
C GLY A 95 -0.20 27.68 2.28
N GLN A 96 -0.77 26.49 2.44
CA GLN A 96 -0.42 25.54 3.47
C GLN A 96 0.35 24.40 2.82
N ASP A 97 1.51 24.09 3.39
CA ASP A 97 2.39 22.97 3.01
C ASP A 97 1.75 21.59 3.26
N ARG A 98 0.43 21.56 3.44
CA ARG A 98 -0.39 20.40 3.74
C ARG A 98 -1.09 19.91 2.48
N GLN A 99 -0.99 18.61 2.22
CA GLN A 99 -1.78 17.95 1.17
C GLN A 99 -3.26 17.86 1.55
N LEU A 100 -4.12 18.11 0.57
CA LEU A 100 -5.57 17.98 0.70
C LEU A 100 -5.99 16.51 0.78
N SER A 101 -7.01 16.22 1.60
CA SER A 101 -7.65 14.91 1.64
C SER A 101 -8.34 14.58 0.30
N LYS A 102 -8.74 13.32 0.10
CA LYS A 102 -9.42 12.90 -1.13
C LYS A 102 -10.74 13.67 -1.35
N PHE A 103 -11.51 13.87 -0.29
CA PHE A 103 -12.76 14.61 -0.35
C PHE A 103 -12.53 16.08 -0.69
N GLU A 104 -11.62 16.74 0.03
CA GLU A 104 -11.26 18.15 -0.23
C GLU A 104 -10.73 18.33 -1.66
N THR A 105 -9.91 17.40 -2.15
CA THR A 105 -9.38 17.43 -3.53
C THR A 105 -10.51 17.41 -4.56
N LEU A 106 -11.52 16.55 -4.38
CA LEU A 106 -12.67 16.47 -5.30
C LEU A 106 -13.56 17.70 -5.21
N GLN A 107 -13.87 18.16 -4.00
CA GLN A 107 -14.71 19.35 -3.81
C GLN A 107 -14.05 20.58 -4.43
N MET A 108 -12.76 20.78 -4.18
CA MET A 108 -12.03 21.94 -4.73
C MET A 108 -11.87 21.83 -6.24
N ALA A 109 -11.70 20.64 -6.81
CA ALA A 109 -11.69 20.45 -8.26
C ALA A 109 -13.03 20.88 -8.89
N GLN A 110 -14.17 20.49 -8.30
CA GLN A 110 -15.48 20.93 -8.76
C GLN A 110 -15.62 22.45 -8.70
N THR A 111 -15.31 23.06 -7.54
CA THR A 111 -15.36 24.51 -7.36
C THR A 111 -14.45 25.23 -8.35
N TYR A 112 -13.25 24.72 -8.59
CA TYR A 112 -12.28 25.35 -9.48
C TYR A 112 -12.73 25.30 -10.94
N ILE A 113 -13.26 24.17 -11.40
CA ILE A 113 -13.85 24.05 -12.75
C ILE A 113 -14.98 25.07 -12.92
N SER A 114 -15.91 25.19 -11.96
CA SER A 114 -17.00 26.17 -12.04
C SER A 114 -16.48 27.61 -12.10
N ALA A 115 -15.50 27.96 -11.26
CA ALA A 115 -14.91 29.30 -11.26
C ALA A 115 -14.22 29.65 -12.59
N LEU A 116 -13.60 28.66 -13.25
CA LEU A 116 -13.01 28.85 -14.57
C LEU A 116 -14.09 29.08 -15.66
N TYR A 117 -15.22 28.38 -15.60
CA TYR A 117 -16.35 28.64 -16.50
C TYR A 117 -16.90 30.05 -16.32
N ASP A 118 -17.16 30.46 -15.07
CA ASP A 118 -17.68 31.80 -14.77
C ASP A 118 -16.71 32.89 -15.25
N LEU A 119 -15.40 32.68 -15.13
CA LEU A 119 -14.39 33.62 -15.60
C LEU A 119 -14.41 33.78 -17.12
N LEU A 120 -14.58 32.68 -17.85
CA LEU A 120 -14.65 32.70 -19.32
C LEU A 120 -15.93 33.39 -19.81
N ASP A 121 -17.07 33.14 -19.17
CA ASP A 121 -18.35 33.77 -19.52
C ASP A 121 -18.37 35.28 -19.23
N GLN A 122 -17.57 35.73 -18.25
CA GLN A 122 -17.40 37.14 -17.92
C GLN A 122 -16.47 37.90 -18.88
N THR A 123 -15.78 37.22 -19.81
CA THR A 123 -14.97 37.92 -20.81
C THR A 123 -15.86 38.49 -21.92
N PRO A 124 -16.05 39.83 -22.03
CA PRO A 124 -16.78 40.39 -23.15
C PRO A 124 -16.00 40.06 -24.42
N SER A 125 -16.68 39.44 -25.40
CA SER A 125 -16.13 39.18 -26.73
C SER A 125 -15.67 40.51 -27.34
N ARG A 126 -14.35 40.73 -27.41
CA ARG A 126 -13.76 41.96 -27.92
C ARG A 126 -13.70 41.96 -29.45
#